data_AF-A0A2T0TAX3-F1
#
_entry.id   AF-A0A2T0TAX3-F1
#
_cell.length_a   1.000
_cell.length_b   1.000
_cell.length_c   1.000
_cell.angle_alpha   90.00
_cell.angle_beta   90.00
_cell.angle_gamma   90.00
#
_symmetry.space_group_name_H-M   'P 1'
#
loop_
_entity.id
_entity.type
_entity.pdbx_description
1 polymer ?
#
loop_
_entity_poly.entity_id
_entity_poly.type
_entity_poly.pdbx_seq_one_letter_code
_entity_poly.pdbx_strand_id
1 'polypeptide(L)'
;MLSTMVVSFGFAWWLGLYLLARDVRKPVLHRTAAGLLAYAVVVAFDLAPSVLVAVPAVAWTGTIACWLPARFDRWWKLGALPVLALSAFSPLVAAVPLVAAFGLFLRHRPARVGGVVAAATLVFAMGDGLLLLGFDLLPRQVLLAGVGFDLVLLGIAVAVADAFHEGEAVRADMVRSLVVSLGTAFLFGGQVALFMLRPDSHLEPLLFGTVAAAVAVQVFASPLAAAVDRVALPGLAKDRAELREVVDALPRRDPLADLDEAEFTRLTRRALSGYGDLGKLVASPLTNLPVIKARLAARGAADQPVERAVELKALLLESVLRLKPKDGDFGTSDEWRHYNALYFYYVAGIRPYSARTKREDLDPDSKKALAWFVGQVPERTLHNWQNAGAKLVAADLLAQFERR
;
A
#
# COMPACT_ATOMS: atom_id res chain seq x y z
N MET A 1 35.13 1.88 -1.67
CA MET A 1 34.79 0.68 -0.87
C MET A 1 33.57 0.94 0.02
N LEU A 2 33.65 1.88 0.95
CA LEU A 2 32.52 2.27 1.82
C LEU A 2 31.27 2.70 1.03
N SER A 3 31.43 3.50 -0.03
CA SER A 3 30.33 3.95 -0.89
C SER A 3 29.50 2.80 -1.46
N THR A 4 30.16 1.77 -2.00
CA THR A 4 29.49 0.57 -2.54
C THR A 4 28.72 -0.17 -1.45
N MET A 5 29.30 -0.32 -0.26
CA MET A 5 28.65 -0.97 0.88
C MET A 5 27.43 -0.20 1.37
N VAL A 6 27.53 1.12 1.50
CA VAL A 6 26.43 2.00 1.91
C VAL A 6 25.28 1.96 0.89
N VAL A 7 25.59 1.91 -0.42
CA VAL A 7 24.57 1.79 -1.47
C VAL A 7 23.88 0.43 -1.41
N SER A 8 24.64 -0.67 -1.38
CA SER A 8 24.07 -2.03 -1.28
C SER A 8 23.23 -2.21 -0.01
N PHE A 9 23.74 -1.70 1.12
CA PHE A 9 23.01 -1.63 2.38
C PHE A 9 21.70 -0.86 2.24
N GLY A 10 21.76 0.37 1.74
CA GLY A 10 20.62 1.27 1.64
C GLY A 10 19.49 0.69 0.79
N PHE A 11 19.82 0.10 -0.36
CA PHE A 11 18.82 -0.54 -1.23
C PHE A 11 18.21 -1.79 -0.58
N ALA A 12 19.02 -2.68 -0.02
CA ALA A 12 18.51 -3.90 0.61
C ALA A 12 17.67 -3.58 1.86
N TRP A 13 18.14 -2.64 2.68
CA TRP A 13 17.44 -2.15 3.86
C TRP A 13 16.09 -1.52 3.49
N TRP A 14 16.09 -0.59 2.53
CA TRP A 14 14.87 0.06 2.05
C TRP A 14 13.87 -0.96 1.50
N LEU A 15 14.29 -1.85 0.59
CA LEU A 15 13.38 -2.79 -0.04
C LEU A 15 12.86 -3.82 0.98
N GLY A 16 13.71 -4.27 1.90
CA GLY A 16 13.31 -5.17 2.97
C GLY A 16 12.24 -4.55 3.88
N LEU A 17 12.44 -3.31 4.32
CA LEU A 17 11.43 -2.58 5.10
C LEU A 17 10.16 -2.29 4.29
N TYR A 18 10.29 -1.93 3.01
CA TYR A 18 9.17 -1.66 2.12
C TYR A 18 8.26 -2.88 1.98
N LEU A 19 8.83 -4.06 1.73
CA LEU A 19 8.09 -5.32 1.67
C LEU A 19 7.40 -5.66 2.99
N LEU A 20 8.05 -5.38 4.13
CA LEU A 20 7.48 -5.62 5.45
C LEU A 20 6.29 -4.68 5.76
N ALA A 21 6.40 -3.42 5.34
CA ALA A 21 5.36 -2.41 5.53
C ALA A 21 4.16 -2.61 4.59
N ARG A 22 4.37 -3.28 3.45
CA ARG A 22 3.36 -3.46 2.39
C ARG A 22 2.16 -4.29 2.84
N ASP A 23 2.38 -5.50 3.35
CA ASP A 23 1.32 -6.34 3.93
C ASP A 23 1.90 -7.35 4.93
N VAL A 24 1.54 -7.17 6.21
CA VAL A 24 1.99 -7.98 7.36
C VAL A 24 1.44 -9.42 7.33
N ARG A 25 0.45 -9.72 6.48
CA ARG A 25 -0.20 -11.04 6.43
C ARG A 25 0.42 -11.98 5.41
N LYS A 26 1.20 -11.47 4.45
CA LYS A 26 1.71 -12.25 3.33
C LYS A 26 3.08 -12.86 3.64
N PRO A 27 3.20 -14.19 3.78
CA PRO A 27 4.45 -14.83 4.17
C PRO A 27 5.58 -14.62 3.14
N VAL A 28 5.24 -14.51 1.85
CA VAL A 28 6.22 -14.27 0.78
C VAL A 28 6.96 -12.94 0.95
N LEU A 29 6.25 -11.89 1.39
CA LEU A 29 6.84 -10.57 1.62
C LEU A 29 7.79 -10.61 2.83
N HIS A 30 7.38 -11.26 3.92
CA HIS A 30 8.18 -11.35 5.15
C HIS A 30 9.47 -12.14 4.98
N ARG A 31 9.39 -13.26 4.25
CA ARG A 31 10.58 -14.10 4.02
C ARG A 31 11.57 -13.39 3.13
N THR A 32 11.09 -12.73 2.08
CA THR A 32 11.94 -11.93 1.19
C THR A 32 12.53 -10.74 1.94
N ALA A 33 11.74 -10.05 2.76
CA ALA A 33 12.20 -8.98 3.63
C ALA A 33 13.27 -9.46 4.62
N ALA A 34 13.08 -10.63 5.25
CA ALA A 34 14.06 -11.19 6.18
C ALA A 34 15.41 -11.43 5.52
N GLY A 35 15.45 -11.93 4.28
CA GLY A 35 16.70 -12.12 3.54
C GLY A 35 17.41 -10.80 3.22
N LEU A 36 16.66 -9.79 2.76
CA LEU A 36 17.17 -8.44 2.46
C LEU A 36 17.70 -7.73 3.72
N LEU A 37 16.97 -7.81 4.83
CA LEU A 37 17.35 -7.18 6.09
C LEU A 37 18.55 -7.88 6.73
N ALA A 38 18.60 -9.22 6.68
CA ALA A 38 19.75 -9.98 7.15
C ALA A 38 21.01 -9.62 6.36
N TYR A 39 20.92 -9.55 5.02
CA TYR A 39 22.01 -9.08 4.18
C TYR A 39 22.46 -7.67 4.56
N ALA A 40 21.53 -6.73 4.75
CA ALA A 40 21.85 -5.36 5.13
C ALA A 40 22.59 -5.30 6.48
N VAL A 41 22.14 -6.04 7.50
CA VAL A 41 22.85 -6.15 8.79
C VAL A 41 24.27 -6.65 8.58
N VAL A 42 24.46 -7.66 7.75
CA VAL A 42 25.79 -8.21 7.50
C VAL A 42 26.72 -7.21 6.82
N VAL A 43 26.22 -6.44 5.84
CA VAL A 43 26.99 -5.37 5.20
C VAL A 43 27.38 -4.28 6.19
N ALA A 44 26.49 -3.92 7.12
CA ALA A 44 26.73 -2.85 8.09
C ALA A 44 27.74 -3.22 9.19
N PHE A 45 27.77 -4.49 9.60
CA PHE A 45 28.60 -4.97 10.72
C PHE A 45 29.80 -5.82 10.30
N ASP A 46 30.00 -6.00 8.99
CA ASP A 46 31.05 -6.85 8.41
C ASP A 46 31.08 -8.27 9.01
N LEU A 47 29.91 -8.87 9.19
CA LEU A 47 29.78 -10.19 9.84
C LEU A 47 30.45 -11.30 9.01
N ALA A 48 30.91 -12.34 9.72
CA ALA A 48 31.60 -13.48 9.12
C ALA A 48 30.74 -14.20 8.05
N PRO A 49 31.36 -14.78 7.00
CA PRO A 49 30.66 -15.40 5.87
C PRO A 49 29.66 -16.51 6.26
N SER A 50 29.87 -17.21 7.36
CA SER A 50 28.99 -18.30 7.80
C SER A 50 27.59 -17.82 8.22
N VAL A 51 27.51 -16.66 8.88
CA VAL A 51 26.23 -16.00 9.23
C VAL A 51 25.61 -15.31 8.01
N LEU A 52 26.47 -14.79 7.14
CA LEU A 52 26.17 -14.02 5.94
C LEU A 52 25.36 -14.81 4.91
N VAL A 53 25.67 -16.09 4.77
CA VAL A 53 25.08 -16.98 3.77
C VAL A 53 23.77 -17.60 4.28
N ALA A 54 23.76 -18.06 5.53
CA ALA A 54 22.70 -18.92 6.02
C ALA A 54 21.33 -18.22 6.08
N VAL A 55 21.28 -16.99 6.59
CA VAL A 55 19.99 -16.30 6.79
C VAL A 55 19.37 -15.89 5.45
N PRO A 56 20.07 -15.19 4.54
CA PRO A 56 19.53 -14.86 3.22
C PRO A 56 19.22 -16.10 2.39
N ALA A 57 20.05 -17.15 2.41
CA ALA A 57 19.77 -18.38 1.67
C ALA A 57 18.53 -19.09 2.20
N VAL A 58 18.38 -19.26 3.52
CA VAL A 58 17.19 -19.88 4.11
C VAL A 58 15.94 -19.03 3.84
N ALA A 59 16.04 -17.71 3.96
CA ALA A 59 14.96 -16.79 3.59
C ALA A 59 14.55 -16.94 2.11
N TRP A 60 15.52 -17.01 1.19
CA TRP A 60 15.32 -17.22 -0.24
C TRP A 60 14.56 -18.52 -0.52
N THR A 61 14.96 -19.62 0.11
CA THR A 61 14.22 -20.90 -0.01
C THR A 61 12.79 -20.79 0.50
N GLY A 62 12.56 -19.97 1.53
CA GLY A 62 11.23 -19.71 2.08
C GLY A 62 10.34 -18.92 1.14
N THR A 63 10.91 -17.96 0.40
CA THR A 63 10.22 -17.24 -0.66
C THR A 63 9.84 -18.19 -1.80
N ILE A 64 10.76 -19.05 -2.24
CA ILE A 64 10.46 -20.07 -3.26
C ILE A 64 9.35 -21.03 -2.78
N ALA A 65 9.40 -21.45 -1.52
CA ALA A 65 8.40 -22.36 -0.95
C ALA A 65 6.98 -21.77 -0.96
N CYS A 66 6.82 -20.45 -0.93
CA CYS A 66 5.51 -19.80 -1.07
C CYS A 66 4.88 -19.98 -2.46
N TRP A 67 5.68 -20.23 -3.50
CA TRP A 67 5.20 -20.50 -4.86
C TRP A 67 5.03 -21.99 -5.17
N LEU A 68 5.35 -22.85 -4.20
CA LEU A 68 5.21 -24.30 -4.30
C LEU A 68 3.94 -24.78 -3.57
N PRO A 69 3.49 -26.03 -3.80
CA PRO A 69 2.37 -26.61 -3.06
C PRO A 69 2.54 -26.50 -1.54
N ALA A 70 1.43 -26.28 -0.81
CA ALA A 70 1.40 -25.95 0.62
C ALA A 70 2.19 -26.90 1.55
N ARG A 71 2.44 -28.15 1.14
CA ARG A 71 3.30 -29.09 1.87
C ARG A 71 4.73 -28.58 2.04
N PHE A 72 5.28 -27.91 1.03
CA PHE A 72 6.65 -27.39 1.05
C PHE A 72 6.78 -26.17 1.96
N ASP A 73 5.73 -25.35 2.04
CA ASP A 73 5.65 -24.25 3.01
C ASP A 73 5.72 -24.76 4.46
N ARG A 74 5.02 -25.86 4.77
CA ARG A 74 5.06 -26.50 6.09
C ARG A 74 6.44 -27.08 6.40
N TRP A 75 7.05 -27.78 5.45
CA TRP A 75 8.40 -28.33 5.61
C TRP A 75 9.42 -27.23 5.82
N TRP A 76 9.32 -26.11 5.09
CA TRP A 76 10.20 -24.98 5.29
C TRP A 76 10.04 -24.38 6.69
N LYS A 77 8.80 -24.18 7.18
CA LYS A 77 8.56 -23.66 8.54
C LYS A 77 9.18 -24.54 9.64
N LEU A 78 9.13 -25.86 9.47
CA LEU A 78 9.73 -26.81 10.41
C LEU A 78 11.25 -26.91 10.27
N GLY A 79 11.76 -26.83 9.04
CA GLY A 79 13.17 -27.03 8.73
C GLY A 79 14.03 -25.77 8.81
N ALA A 80 13.46 -24.57 8.69
CA ALA A 80 14.22 -23.33 8.61
C ALA A 80 15.08 -23.07 9.87
N LEU A 81 14.51 -23.21 11.07
CA LEU A 81 15.25 -23.02 12.32
C LEU A 81 16.35 -24.08 12.53
N PRO A 82 16.08 -25.39 12.38
CA PRO A 82 17.13 -26.40 12.42
C PRO A 82 18.24 -26.18 11.39
N VAL A 83 17.89 -25.83 10.15
CA VAL A 83 18.87 -25.54 9.10
C VAL A 83 19.72 -24.34 9.48
N LEU A 84 19.13 -23.25 9.97
CA LEU A 84 19.88 -22.08 10.44
C LEU A 84 20.81 -22.42 11.61
N ALA A 85 20.34 -23.19 12.58
CA ALA A 85 21.15 -23.64 13.72
C ALA A 85 22.33 -24.51 13.27
N LEU A 86 22.10 -25.45 12.35
CA LEU A 86 23.16 -26.29 11.78
C LEU A 86 24.13 -25.50 10.90
N SER A 87 23.65 -24.45 10.24
CA SER A 87 24.47 -23.57 9.39
C SER A 87 25.52 -22.80 10.18
N ALA A 88 25.32 -22.62 11.50
CA ALA A 88 26.34 -22.06 12.39
C ALA A 88 27.58 -22.95 12.50
N PHE A 89 27.44 -24.27 12.32
CA PHE A 89 28.55 -25.23 12.35
C PHE A 89 29.16 -25.45 10.97
N SER A 90 28.33 -25.44 9.92
CA SER A 90 28.79 -25.53 8.54
C SER A 90 27.83 -24.78 7.63
N PRO A 91 28.26 -23.66 7.01
CA PRO A 91 27.35 -22.84 6.22
C PRO A 91 26.96 -23.50 4.89
N LEU A 92 27.66 -24.57 4.48
CA LEU A 92 27.25 -25.47 3.39
C LEU A 92 25.89 -26.15 3.65
N VAL A 93 25.45 -26.25 4.91
CA VAL A 93 24.14 -26.81 5.26
C VAL A 93 23.00 -25.99 4.64
N ALA A 94 23.18 -24.67 4.49
CA ALA A 94 22.19 -23.79 3.86
C ALA A 94 22.09 -23.97 2.33
N ALA A 95 23.15 -24.49 1.67
CA ALA A 95 23.15 -24.73 0.23
C ALA A 95 22.24 -25.90 -0.18
N VAL A 96 22.12 -26.94 0.65
CA VAL A 96 21.29 -28.12 0.38
C VAL A 96 19.81 -27.77 0.14
N PRO A 97 19.11 -27.06 1.05
CA PRO A 97 17.73 -26.67 0.83
C PRO A 97 17.59 -25.67 -0.32
N LEU A 98 18.60 -24.85 -0.60
CA LEU A 98 18.60 -23.91 -1.72
C LEU A 98 18.58 -24.65 -3.07
N VAL A 99 19.48 -25.61 -3.25
CA VAL A 99 19.51 -26.46 -4.45
C VAL A 99 18.22 -27.28 -4.58
N ALA A 100 17.71 -27.84 -3.49
CA ALA A 100 16.46 -28.60 -3.49
C ALA A 100 15.25 -27.72 -3.86
N ALA A 101 15.13 -26.53 -3.27
CA ALA A 101 14.07 -25.58 -3.57
C ALA A 101 14.13 -25.12 -5.02
N PHE A 102 15.33 -24.86 -5.55
CA PHE A 102 15.55 -24.49 -6.94
C PHE A 102 15.14 -25.60 -7.91
N GLY A 103 15.55 -26.85 -7.65
CA GLY A 103 15.14 -28.02 -8.46
C GLY A 103 13.62 -28.22 -8.46
N LEU A 104 12.98 -28.07 -7.30
CA LEU A 104 11.51 -28.12 -7.19
C LEU A 104 10.84 -26.97 -7.95
N PHE A 105 11.38 -25.76 -7.88
CA PHE A 105 10.89 -24.60 -8.61
C PHE A 105 10.95 -24.80 -10.13
N LEU A 106 12.09 -25.30 -10.64
CA LEU A 106 12.27 -25.62 -12.06
C LEU A 106 11.34 -26.72 -12.55
N ARG A 107 10.92 -27.64 -11.67
CA ARG A 107 9.98 -28.72 -12.00
C ARG A 107 8.52 -28.25 -12.06
N HIS A 108 8.13 -27.30 -11.23
CA HIS A 108 6.74 -26.81 -11.15
C HIS A 108 6.46 -25.57 -12.03
N ARG A 109 7.51 -24.91 -12.58
CA ARG A 109 7.46 -23.83 -13.59
C ARG A 109 6.29 -22.84 -13.44
N PRO A 110 6.28 -21.93 -12.44
CA PRO A 110 5.30 -20.86 -12.40
C PRO A 110 5.45 -19.92 -13.62
N ALA A 111 4.39 -19.78 -14.40
CA ALA A 111 4.44 -19.34 -15.80
C ALA A 111 4.91 -17.89 -16.08
N ARG A 112 4.93 -16.98 -15.08
CA ARG A 112 5.15 -15.53 -15.34
C ARG A 112 6.42 -14.92 -14.73
N VAL A 113 6.87 -15.40 -13.57
CA VAL A 113 8.11 -14.94 -12.89
C VAL A 113 9.21 -16.02 -12.88
N GLY A 114 8.93 -17.21 -13.42
CA GLY A 114 9.80 -18.38 -13.37
C GLY A 114 11.20 -18.16 -13.94
N GLY A 115 11.32 -17.47 -15.08
CA GLY A 115 12.62 -17.24 -15.74
C GLY A 115 13.55 -16.34 -14.94
N VAL A 116 13.04 -15.17 -14.51
CA VAL A 116 13.82 -14.19 -13.74
C VAL A 116 14.20 -14.73 -12.37
N VAL A 117 13.26 -15.33 -11.64
CA VAL A 117 13.53 -15.94 -10.33
C VAL A 117 14.52 -17.10 -10.47
N ALA A 118 14.42 -17.89 -11.54
CA ALA A 118 15.36 -18.99 -11.74
C ALA A 118 16.78 -18.50 -12.03
N ALA A 119 16.92 -17.50 -12.90
CA ALA A 119 18.21 -16.88 -13.19
C ALA A 119 18.81 -16.23 -11.92
N ALA A 120 18.01 -15.46 -11.18
CA ALA A 120 18.43 -14.84 -9.91
C ALA A 120 18.85 -15.89 -8.88
N THR A 121 18.12 -17.02 -8.77
CA THR A 121 18.47 -18.09 -7.83
C THR A 121 19.77 -18.78 -8.22
N LEU A 122 20.04 -18.95 -9.52
CA LEU A 122 21.28 -19.55 -10.00
C LEU A 122 22.49 -18.65 -9.71
N VAL A 123 22.39 -17.35 -10.02
CA VAL A 123 23.45 -16.38 -9.76
C VAL A 123 23.68 -16.22 -8.27
N PHE A 124 22.60 -16.15 -7.48
CA PHE A 124 22.66 -16.11 -6.02
C PHE A 124 23.39 -17.33 -5.47
N ALA A 125 22.98 -18.55 -5.86
CA ALA A 125 23.63 -19.78 -5.40
C ALA A 125 25.11 -19.87 -5.81
N MET A 126 25.48 -19.31 -6.97
CA MET A 126 26.87 -19.23 -7.40
C MET A 126 27.68 -18.26 -6.53
N GLY A 127 27.18 -17.03 -6.32
CA GLY A 127 27.86 -16.04 -5.47
C GLY A 127 27.99 -16.51 -4.03
N ASP A 128 26.94 -17.12 -3.50
CA ASP A 128 26.88 -17.73 -2.18
C ASP A 128 27.87 -18.90 -2.06
N GLY A 129 27.90 -19.80 -3.05
CA GLY A 129 28.83 -20.92 -3.10
C GLY A 129 30.31 -20.47 -3.17
N LEU A 130 30.62 -19.43 -3.94
CA LEU A 130 31.97 -18.86 -4.00
C LEU A 130 32.42 -18.30 -2.65
N LEU A 131 31.52 -17.59 -1.94
CA LEU A 131 31.78 -17.08 -0.60
C LEU A 131 31.98 -18.21 0.42
N LEU A 132 31.17 -19.27 0.34
CA LEU A 132 31.24 -20.42 1.25
C LEU A 132 32.51 -21.24 1.10
N LEU A 133 32.93 -21.46 -0.14
CA LEU A 133 34.09 -22.29 -0.46
C LEU A 133 35.42 -21.53 -0.33
N GLY A 134 35.37 -20.23 -0.04
CA GLY A 134 36.55 -19.39 0.15
C GLY A 134 37.38 -19.25 -1.13
N PHE A 135 36.74 -19.33 -2.30
CA PHE A 135 37.44 -19.14 -3.56
C PHE A 135 37.78 -17.66 -3.74
N ASP A 136 39.06 -17.34 -3.77
CA ASP A 136 39.58 -15.96 -3.93
C ASP A 136 39.53 -15.47 -5.39
N LEU A 137 38.54 -15.93 -6.16
CA LEU A 137 38.38 -15.60 -7.58
C LEU A 137 37.95 -14.15 -7.81
N LEU A 138 37.24 -13.56 -6.85
CA LEU A 138 36.72 -12.20 -6.91
C LEU A 138 36.91 -11.51 -5.56
N PRO A 139 37.14 -10.17 -5.54
CA PRO A 139 37.17 -9.42 -4.29
C PRO A 139 35.87 -9.61 -3.51
N ARG A 140 35.98 -9.84 -2.20
CA ARG A 140 34.82 -10.08 -1.32
C ARG A 140 33.71 -9.04 -1.49
N GLN A 141 34.06 -7.78 -1.74
CA GLN A 141 33.09 -6.69 -1.92
C GLN A 141 32.23 -6.88 -3.18
N VAL A 142 32.81 -7.42 -4.25
CA VAL A 142 32.11 -7.72 -5.50
C VAL A 142 31.15 -8.89 -5.29
N LEU A 143 31.58 -9.94 -4.57
CA LEU A 143 30.72 -11.07 -4.20
C LEU A 143 29.54 -10.61 -3.34
N LEU A 144 29.79 -9.78 -2.33
CA LEU A 144 28.73 -9.20 -1.49
C LEU A 144 27.79 -8.30 -2.27
N ALA A 145 28.29 -7.49 -3.19
CA ALA A 145 27.46 -6.67 -4.06
C ALA A 145 26.60 -7.54 -5.00
N GLY A 146 27.15 -8.64 -5.52
CA GLY A 146 26.42 -9.61 -6.35
C GLY A 146 25.27 -10.28 -5.60
N VAL A 147 25.54 -10.82 -4.40
CA VAL A 147 24.51 -11.40 -3.53
C VAL A 147 23.41 -10.38 -3.20
N GLY A 148 23.79 -9.14 -2.91
CA GLY A 148 22.84 -8.05 -2.66
C GLY A 148 21.99 -7.72 -3.89
N PHE A 149 22.60 -7.70 -5.07
CA PHE A 149 21.89 -7.49 -6.34
C PHE A 149 20.83 -8.58 -6.59
N ASP A 150 21.19 -9.85 -6.38
CA ASP A 150 20.26 -10.96 -6.54
C ASP A 150 19.08 -10.87 -5.55
N LEU A 151 19.35 -10.52 -4.28
CA LEU A 151 18.31 -10.32 -3.27
C LEU A 151 17.38 -9.17 -3.63
N VAL A 152 17.92 -8.05 -4.14
CA VAL A 152 17.12 -6.92 -4.61
C VAL A 152 16.27 -7.32 -5.82
N LEU A 153 16.83 -8.09 -6.75
CA LEU A 153 16.12 -8.60 -7.92
C LEU A 153 14.96 -9.52 -7.50
N LEU A 154 15.18 -10.42 -6.54
CA LEU A 154 14.12 -11.24 -5.95
C LEU A 154 13.06 -10.37 -5.27
N GLY A 155 13.47 -9.39 -4.47
CA GLY A 155 12.56 -8.47 -3.78
C GLY A 155 11.66 -7.70 -4.73
N ILE A 156 12.21 -7.20 -5.84
CA ILE A 156 11.45 -6.54 -6.90
C ILE A 156 10.51 -7.54 -7.60
N ALA A 157 10.99 -8.74 -7.92
CA ALA A 157 10.16 -9.77 -8.55
C ALA A 157 8.97 -10.16 -7.66
N VAL A 158 9.19 -10.29 -6.36
CA VAL A 158 8.14 -10.55 -5.36
C VAL A 158 7.17 -9.39 -5.25
N ALA A 159 7.66 -8.13 -5.20
CA ALA A 159 6.80 -6.96 -5.16
C ALA A 159 5.90 -6.84 -6.39
N VAL A 160 6.45 -7.10 -7.59
CA VAL A 160 5.71 -7.09 -8.86
C VAL A 160 4.73 -8.25 -8.95
N ALA A 161 5.11 -9.45 -8.51
CA ALA A 161 4.20 -10.59 -8.46
C ALA A 161 3.04 -10.31 -7.50
N ASP A 162 3.30 -9.74 -6.32
CA ASP A 162 2.28 -9.37 -5.34
C ASP A 162 1.31 -8.30 -5.87
N ALA A 163 1.87 -7.25 -6.51
CA ALA A 163 1.12 -6.20 -7.22
C ALA A 163 0.02 -6.76 -8.11
N PHE A 164 0.43 -7.74 -8.93
CA PHE A 164 -0.40 -8.30 -9.97
C PHE A 164 -1.54 -9.14 -9.40
N HIS A 165 -1.29 -9.87 -8.30
CA HIS A 165 -2.34 -10.63 -7.62
C HIS A 165 -3.40 -9.72 -6.99
N GLU A 166 -3.00 -8.54 -6.51
CA GLU A 166 -3.91 -7.55 -5.92
C GLU A 166 -4.52 -6.58 -6.95
N GLY A 167 -4.04 -6.58 -8.20
CA GLY A 167 -4.47 -5.62 -9.22
C GLY A 167 -4.04 -4.17 -8.91
N GLU A 168 -2.92 -3.98 -8.23
CA GLU A 168 -2.40 -2.66 -7.84
C GLU A 168 -1.21 -2.21 -8.70
N ALA A 169 -1.12 -0.90 -8.97
CA ALA A 169 0.03 -0.30 -9.61
C ALA A 169 1.20 -0.14 -8.64
N VAL A 170 2.19 -1.04 -8.70
CA VAL A 170 3.32 -1.03 -7.73
C VAL A 170 4.46 -0.11 -8.08
N ARG A 171 4.66 0.19 -9.36
CA ARG A 171 5.80 1.01 -9.80
C ARG A 171 5.78 2.41 -9.18
N ALA A 172 4.63 3.08 -9.17
CA ALA A 172 4.53 4.46 -8.70
C ALA A 172 4.72 4.55 -7.18
N ASP A 173 4.08 3.68 -6.41
CA ASP A 173 4.24 3.60 -4.95
C ASP A 173 5.68 3.28 -4.54
N MET A 174 6.29 2.28 -5.17
CA MET A 174 7.66 1.88 -4.90
C MET A 174 8.67 2.97 -5.27
N VAL A 175 8.52 3.63 -6.42
CA VAL A 175 9.37 4.77 -6.82
C VAL A 175 9.20 5.94 -5.87
N ARG A 176 7.97 6.26 -5.45
CA ARG A 176 7.72 7.32 -4.47
C ARG A 176 8.44 7.01 -3.15
N SER A 177 8.27 5.80 -2.62
CA SER A 177 8.96 5.36 -1.40
C SER A 177 10.48 5.46 -1.55
N LEU A 178 11.03 4.96 -2.67
CA LEU A 178 12.46 4.98 -2.94
C LEU A 178 13.01 6.41 -2.99
N VAL A 179 12.36 7.32 -3.73
CA VAL A 179 12.83 8.70 -3.89
C VAL A 179 12.85 9.44 -2.55
N VAL A 180 11.80 9.29 -1.74
CA VAL A 180 11.72 9.93 -0.43
C VAL A 180 12.76 9.34 0.54
N SER A 181 12.92 8.02 0.55
CA SER A 181 13.91 7.34 1.39
C SER A 181 15.35 7.69 0.98
N LEU A 182 15.66 7.70 -0.33
CA LEU A 182 16.98 8.09 -0.84
C LEU A 182 17.29 9.55 -0.55
N GLY A 183 16.35 10.47 -0.78
CA GLY A 183 16.55 11.89 -0.48
C GLY A 183 16.82 12.12 1.00
N THR A 184 16.07 11.47 1.88
CA THR A 184 16.25 11.58 3.33
C THR A 184 17.56 10.93 3.80
N ALA A 185 17.89 9.74 3.30
CA ALA A 185 19.14 9.05 3.62
C ALA A 185 20.36 9.82 3.10
N PHE A 186 20.28 10.43 1.92
CA PHE A 186 21.33 11.28 1.38
C PHE A 186 21.53 12.54 2.23
N LEU A 187 20.43 13.18 2.65
CA LEU A 187 20.49 14.37 3.49
C LEU A 187 21.19 14.09 4.83
N PHE A 188 20.75 13.07 5.58
CA PHE A 188 21.30 12.78 6.90
C PHE A 188 22.60 11.96 6.85
N GLY A 189 22.69 10.97 5.98
CA GLY A 189 23.90 10.16 5.79
C GLY A 189 25.03 10.97 5.16
N GLY A 190 24.72 11.89 4.24
CA GLY A 190 25.69 12.79 3.64
C GLY A 190 26.37 13.70 4.66
N GLN A 191 25.62 14.18 5.67
CA GLN A 191 26.22 14.94 6.78
C GLN A 191 27.27 14.12 7.53
N VAL A 192 26.96 12.86 7.88
CA VAL A 192 27.93 11.97 8.53
C VAL A 192 29.13 11.70 7.61
N ALA A 193 28.88 11.46 6.32
CA ALA A 193 29.92 11.22 5.33
C ALA A 193 30.89 12.42 5.16
N LEU A 194 30.41 13.66 5.31
CA LEU A 194 31.28 14.85 5.29
C LEU A 194 32.27 14.86 6.46
N PHE A 195 31.83 14.48 7.66
CA PHE A 195 32.73 14.33 8.81
C PHE A 195 33.70 13.16 8.65
N MET A 196 33.35 12.18 7.81
CA MET A 196 34.22 11.05 7.46
C MET A 196 35.34 11.37 6.48
N LEU A 197 35.36 12.59 5.91
CA LEU A 197 36.49 13.04 5.09
C LEU A 197 37.77 13.25 5.91
N ARG A 198 37.68 13.20 7.24
CA ARG A 198 38.83 13.31 8.15
C ARG A 198 39.50 11.94 8.33
N PRO A 199 40.84 11.84 8.27
CA PRO A 199 41.55 10.55 8.30
C PRO A 199 41.26 9.67 9.53
N ASP A 200 40.99 10.25 10.69
CA ASP A 200 40.84 9.53 11.97
C ASP A 200 39.38 9.29 12.39
N SER A 201 38.43 9.41 11.46
CA SER A 201 37.00 9.26 11.80
C SER A 201 36.54 7.81 11.73
N HIS A 202 36.15 7.23 12.87
CA HIS A 202 35.51 5.91 12.96
C HIS A 202 33.98 6.02 13.05
N LEU A 203 33.36 6.67 12.05
CA LEU A 203 31.92 6.97 12.04
C LEU A 203 31.08 6.03 11.16
N GLU A 204 31.64 4.90 10.71
CA GLU A 204 30.92 3.93 9.86
C GLU A 204 29.62 3.42 10.51
N PRO A 205 29.59 3.00 11.80
CA PRO A 205 28.35 2.55 12.43
C PRO A 205 27.31 3.66 12.52
N LEU A 206 27.76 4.90 12.72
CA LEU A 206 26.90 6.08 12.73
C LEU A 206 26.31 6.32 11.34
N LEU A 207 27.11 6.23 10.28
CA LEU A 207 26.64 6.38 8.90
C LEU A 207 25.57 5.33 8.56
N PHE A 208 25.84 4.04 8.82
CA PHE A 208 24.86 2.97 8.59
C PHE A 208 23.62 3.15 9.45
N GLY A 209 23.76 3.47 10.74
CA GLY A 209 22.65 3.72 11.65
C GLY A 209 21.79 4.92 11.23
N THR A 210 22.40 6.02 10.81
CA THR A 210 21.70 7.22 10.33
C THR A 210 20.94 6.93 9.03
N VAL A 211 21.56 6.24 8.07
CA VAL A 211 20.89 5.80 6.84
C VAL A 211 19.73 4.86 7.17
N ALA A 212 19.94 3.88 8.06
CA ALA A 212 18.93 2.92 8.46
C ALA A 212 17.72 3.60 9.10
N ALA A 213 17.95 4.53 10.03
CA ALA A 213 16.92 5.28 10.72
C ALA A 213 16.16 6.21 9.76
N ALA A 214 16.87 6.93 8.89
CA ALA A 214 16.28 7.79 7.88
C ALA A 214 15.33 7.01 6.96
N VAL A 215 15.77 5.85 6.45
CA VAL A 215 14.94 4.99 5.61
C VAL A 215 13.75 4.43 6.40
N ALA A 216 13.97 3.94 7.62
CA ALA A 216 12.92 3.32 8.44
C ALA A 216 11.81 4.31 8.79
N VAL A 217 12.15 5.56 9.17
CA VAL A 217 11.16 6.61 9.46
C VAL A 217 10.30 6.90 8.24
N GLN A 218 10.88 6.93 7.03
CA GLN A 218 10.12 7.18 5.80
C GLN A 218 9.24 6.00 5.41
N VAL A 219 9.75 4.77 5.49
CA VAL A 219 8.97 3.57 5.15
C VAL A 219 7.82 3.33 6.13
N PHE A 220 8.04 3.56 7.43
CA PHE A 220 7.02 3.41 8.47
C PHE A 220 6.30 4.71 8.83
N ALA A 221 6.32 5.73 7.96
CA ALA A 221 5.73 7.02 8.25
C ALA A 221 4.25 6.92 8.68
N SER A 222 3.44 6.11 7.99
CA SER A 222 2.01 5.97 8.31
C SER A 222 1.76 5.22 9.63
N PRO A 223 2.38 4.06 9.91
CA PRO A 223 2.31 3.41 11.22
C PRO A 223 2.80 4.30 12.38
N LEU A 224 3.92 5.02 12.20
CA LEU A 224 4.46 5.94 13.19
C LEU A 224 3.50 7.09 13.45
N ALA A 225 2.97 7.71 12.39
CA ALA A 225 1.98 8.76 12.51
C ALA A 225 0.71 8.27 13.21
N ALA A 226 0.25 7.04 12.94
CA ALA A 226 -0.89 6.45 13.65
C ALA A 226 -0.62 6.20 15.13
N ALA A 227 0.62 5.85 15.51
CA ALA A 227 1.01 5.73 16.92
C ALA A 227 1.05 7.10 17.62
N VAL A 228 1.61 8.11 16.95
CA VAL A 228 1.63 9.49 17.46
C VAL A 228 0.22 10.05 17.58
N ASP A 229 -0.63 9.88 16.55
CA ASP A 229 -2.01 10.36 16.54
C ASP A 229 -2.83 9.74 17.68
N ARG A 230 -2.57 8.47 18.06
CA ARG A 230 -3.22 7.81 19.20
C ARG A 230 -2.89 8.45 20.55
N VAL A 231 -1.68 8.99 20.71
CA VAL A 231 -1.23 9.63 21.96
C VAL A 231 -1.59 11.10 21.99
N ALA A 232 -1.29 11.82 20.90
CA ALA A 232 -1.45 13.27 20.82
C ALA A 232 -2.90 13.71 20.52
N LEU A 233 -3.66 12.92 19.75
CA LEU A 233 -4.97 13.27 19.21
C LEU A 233 -5.98 12.11 19.31
N PRO A 234 -6.23 11.52 20.49
CA PRO A 234 -7.01 10.28 20.62
C PRO A 234 -8.43 10.39 20.04
N GLY A 235 -9.06 11.55 20.11
CA GLY A 235 -10.40 11.79 19.55
C GLY A 235 -10.45 11.88 18.02
N LEU A 236 -9.32 12.17 17.35
CA LEU A 236 -9.22 12.34 15.89
C LEU A 236 -8.35 11.26 15.22
N ALA A 237 -7.71 10.38 15.99
CA ALA A 237 -6.76 9.40 15.49
C ALA A 237 -7.36 8.49 14.42
N LYS A 238 -8.63 8.09 14.61
CA LYS A 238 -9.35 7.24 13.64
C LYS A 238 -9.61 7.96 12.33
N ASP A 239 -10.12 9.19 12.38
CA ASP A 239 -10.43 9.98 11.19
C ASP A 239 -9.16 10.33 10.40
N ARG A 240 -8.06 10.65 11.11
CA ARG A 240 -6.75 10.90 10.49
C ARG A 240 -6.16 9.65 9.86
N ALA A 241 -6.33 8.48 10.48
CA ALA A 241 -5.90 7.21 9.91
C ALA A 241 -6.68 6.89 8.63
N GLU A 242 -8.01 7.08 8.61
CA GLU A 242 -8.84 6.88 7.41
C GLU A 242 -8.40 7.81 6.26
N LEU A 243 -8.18 9.10 6.53
CA LEU A 243 -7.71 10.04 5.52
C LEU A 243 -6.33 9.65 4.96
N ARG A 244 -5.42 9.20 5.84
CA ARG A 244 -4.08 8.79 5.43
C ARG A 244 -4.11 7.51 4.60
N GLU A 245 -4.93 6.53 4.98
CA GLU A 245 -5.15 5.31 4.19
C GLU A 245 -5.63 5.64 2.77
N VAL A 246 -6.54 6.61 2.64
CA VAL A 246 -7.00 7.07 1.32
C VAL A 246 -5.87 7.72 0.52
N VAL A 247 -5.06 8.58 1.15
CA VAL A 247 -3.90 9.23 0.50
C VAL A 247 -2.84 8.19 0.09
N ASP A 248 -2.52 7.25 0.97
CA ASP A 248 -1.53 6.19 0.74
C ASP A 248 -1.97 5.19 -0.34
N ALA A 249 -3.28 5.03 -0.55
CA ALA A 249 -3.81 4.23 -1.63
C ALA A 249 -3.67 4.93 -3.00
N LEU A 250 -3.60 6.27 -3.07
CA LEU A 250 -3.59 7.02 -4.34
C LEU A 250 -2.46 6.58 -5.31
N PRO A 251 -1.20 6.41 -4.89
CA PRO A 251 -0.13 5.95 -5.79
C PRO A 251 -0.30 4.53 -6.31
N ARG A 252 -1.15 3.72 -5.67
CA ARG A 252 -1.41 2.31 -6.02
C ARG A 252 -2.62 2.15 -6.94
N ARG A 253 -3.39 3.22 -7.16
CA ARG A 253 -4.58 3.18 -8.01
C ARG A 253 -4.19 3.12 -9.47
N ASP A 254 -4.78 2.17 -10.19
CA ASP A 254 -4.92 2.29 -11.63
C ASP A 254 -5.83 3.47 -11.99
N PRO A 255 -5.61 4.11 -13.16
CA PRO A 255 -6.43 5.23 -13.61
C PRO A 255 -7.93 4.85 -13.63
N LEU A 256 -8.81 5.83 -13.39
CA LEU A 256 -10.29 5.68 -13.40
C LEU A 256 -10.83 4.94 -14.65
N ALA A 257 -10.04 4.85 -15.73
CA ALA A 257 -10.36 4.15 -16.97
C ALA A 257 -10.60 2.64 -16.80
N ASP A 258 -10.04 2.01 -15.77
CA ASP A 258 -10.10 0.55 -15.58
C ASP A 258 -10.94 0.11 -14.37
N LEU A 259 -11.74 1.02 -13.78
CA LEU A 259 -12.58 0.67 -12.63
C LEU A 259 -13.78 -0.18 -13.05
N ASP A 260 -13.98 -1.30 -12.35
CA ASP A 260 -15.22 -2.07 -12.48
C ASP A 260 -16.43 -1.28 -11.92
N GLU A 261 -17.63 -1.63 -12.37
CA GLU A 261 -18.88 -0.94 -12.01
C GLU A 261 -19.20 -1.06 -10.50
N ALA A 262 -18.78 -2.15 -9.85
CA ALA A 262 -19.03 -2.39 -8.43
C ALA A 262 -18.13 -1.51 -7.55
N GLU A 263 -16.89 -1.31 -7.96
CA GLU A 263 -15.89 -0.45 -7.35
C GLU A 263 -16.31 1.01 -7.47
N PHE A 264 -16.74 1.41 -8.67
CA PHE A 264 -17.27 2.75 -8.91
C PHE A 264 -18.49 3.04 -8.01
N THR A 265 -19.40 2.08 -7.90
CA THR A 265 -20.54 2.14 -6.98
C THR A 265 -20.09 2.32 -5.52
N ARG A 266 -19.07 1.56 -5.08
CA ARG A 266 -18.55 1.64 -3.72
C ARG A 266 -17.98 3.02 -3.40
N LEU A 267 -17.21 3.59 -4.34
CA LEU A 267 -16.63 4.93 -4.22
C LEU A 267 -17.72 6.01 -4.18
N THR A 268 -18.74 5.88 -5.02
CA THR A 268 -19.89 6.80 -5.04
C THR A 268 -20.64 6.78 -3.72
N ARG A 269 -20.90 5.60 -3.16
CA ARG A 269 -21.53 5.47 -1.84
C ARG A 269 -20.69 6.09 -0.73
N ARG A 270 -19.37 5.91 -0.76
CA ARG A 270 -18.45 6.52 0.22
C ARG A 270 -18.46 8.05 0.09
N ALA A 271 -18.45 8.58 -1.12
CA ALA A 271 -18.53 10.02 -1.37
C ALA A 271 -19.87 10.62 -0.90
N LEU A 272 -21.00 9.96 -1.16
CA LEU A 272 -22.32 10.36 -0.62
C LEU A 272 -22.32 10.35 0.91
N SER A 273 -21.71 9.34 1.53
CA SER A 273 -21.62 9.24 2.99
C SER A 273 -20.78 10.37 3.61
N GLY A 274 -19.79 10.87 2.87
CA GLY A 274 -18.95 12.02 3.21
C GLY A 274 -19.45 13.36 2.65
N TYR A 275 -20.67 13.45 2.11
CA TYR A 275 -21.13 14.64 1.37
C TYR A 275 -21.03 15.96 2.16
N GLY A 276 -21.29 15.92 3.47
CA GLY A 276 -21.20 17.09 4.36
C GLY A 276 -19.77 17.53 4.71
N ASP A 277 -18.76 16.74 4.36
CA ASP A 277 -17.36 16.94 4.73
C ASP A 277 -16.52 17.12 3.46
N LEU A 278 -16.17 18.38 3.16
CA LEU A 278 -15.39 18.70 1.96
C LEU A 278 -14.00 18.03 2.00
N GLY A 279 -13.40 17.81 3.17
CA GLY A 279 -12.13 17.11 3.31
C GLY A 279 -12.22 15.67 2.86
N LYS A 280 -13.31 14.97 3.19
CA LYS A 280 -13.58 13.60 2.70
C LYS A 280 -13.82 13.56 1.19
N LEU A 281 -14.44 14.60 0.62
CA LEU A 281 -14.63 14.70 -0.82
C LEU A 281 -13.32 14.99 -1.58
N VAL A 282 -12.42 15.82 -1.04
CA VAL A 282 -11.09 16.06 -1.62
C VAL A 282 -10.29 14.76 -1.72
N ALA A 283 -10.40 13.89 -0.72
CA ALA A 283 -9.76 12.58 -0.73
C ALA A 283 -10.43 11.57 -1.68
N SER A 284 -11.64 11.88 -2.18
CA SER A 284 -12.37 10.97 -3.07
C SER A 284 -11.71 10.90 -4.45
N PRO A 285 -11.44 9.70 -4.97
CA PRO A 285 -10.93 9.51 -6.34
C PRO A 285 -11.92 9.97 -7.42
N LEU A 286 -13.21 10.12 -7.09
CA LEU A 286 -14.21 10.64 -8.01
C LEU A 286 -13.98 12.11 -8.39
N THR A 287 -13.12 12.83 -7.66
CA THR A 287 -12.68 14.18 -8.05
C THR A 287 -11.94 14.17 -9.39
N ASN A 288 -11.39 13.03 -9.81
CA ASN A 288 -10.65 12.90 -11.06
C ASN A 288 -11.52 12.61 -12.29
N LEU A 289 -12.85 12.58 -12.15
CA LEU A 289 -13.75 12.36 -13.28
C LEU A 289 -13.51 13.40 -14.41
N PRO A 290 -13.43 12.98 -15.69
CA PRO A 290 -13.25 13.88 -16.83
C PRO A 290 -14.30 14.99 -16.90
N VAL A 291 -15.55 14.69 -16.51
CA VAL A 291 -16.64 15.68 -16.47
C VAL A 291 -16.34 16.83 -15.50
N ILE A 292 -15.65 16.58 -14.38
CA ILE A 292 -15.22 17.64 -13.45
C ILE A 292 -14.20 18.54 -14.11
N LYS A 293 -13.19 17.96 -14.76
CA LYS A 293 -12.17 18.72 -15.49
C LYS A 293 -12.80 19.59 -16.59
N ALA A 294 -13.75 19.03 -17.35
CA ALA A 294 -14.46 19.77 -18.39
C ALA A 294 -15.30 20.92 -17.82
N ARG A 295 -15.98 20.72 -16.69
CA ARG A 295 -16.77 21.77 -16.01
C ARG A 295 -15.89 22.88 -15.45
N LEU A 296 -14.78 22.54 -14.81
CA LEU A 296 -13.81 23.54 -14.31
C LEU A 296 -13.24 24.38 -15.45
N ALA A 297 -12.84 23.73 -16.55
CA ALA A 297 -12.32 24.41 -17.74
C ALA A 297 -13.38 25.34 -18.36
N ALA A 298 -14.64 24.90 -18.46
CA ALA A 298 -15.73 25.72 -18.98
C ALA A 298 -16.04 26.96 -18.12
N ARG A 299 -15.81 26.88 -16.81
CA ARG A 299 -15.99 28.01 -15.87
C ARG A 299 -14.74 28.89 -15.73
N GLY A 300 -13.62 28.51 -16.33
CA GLY A 300 -12.32 29.19 -16.13
C GLY A 300 -11.79 29.05 -14.70
N ALA A 301 -12.24 28.05 -13.93
CA ALA A 301 -11.80 27.80 -12.57
C ALA A 301 -10.44 27.08 -12.55
N ALA A 302 -9.65 27.31 -11.50
CA ALA A 302 -8.37 26.63 -11.34
C ALA A 302 -8.57 25.13 -11.05
N ASP A 303 -7.78 24.26 -11.69
CA ASP A 303 -7.82 22.82 -11.49
C ASP A 303 -7.09 22.42 -10.19
N GLN A 304 -7.66 22.83 -9.05
CA GLN A 304 -7.14 22.60 -7.70
C GLN A 304 -7.96 21.54 -6.95
N PRO A 305 -7.36 20.78 -6.01
CA PRO A 305 -8.07 19.69 -5.31
C PRO A 305 -9.38 20.11 -4.62
N VAL A 306 -9.41 21.31 -4.04
CA VAL A 306 -10.60 21.85 -3.38
C VAL A 306 -11.70 22.16 -4.39
N GLU A 307 -11.36 22.80 -5.52
CA GLU A 307 -12.31 23.09 -6.60
C GLU A 307 -12.89 21.81 -7.22
N ARG A 308 -12.06 20.79 -7.44
CA ARG A 308 -12.52 19.47 -7.90
C ARG A 308 -13.47 18.80 -6.90
N ALA A 309 -13.24 18.97 -5.60
CA ALA A 309 -14.12 18.45 -4.56
C ALA A 309 -15.46 19.21 -4.49
N VAL A 310 -15.44 20.53 -4.69
CA VAL A 310 -16.65 21.34 -4.81
C VAL A 310 -17.47 20.92 -6.03
N GLU A 311 -16.83 20.71 -7.17
CA GLU A 311 -17.50 20.21 -8.38
C GLU A 311 -18.01 18.77 -8.22
N LEU A 312 -17.25 17.88 -7.56
CA LEU A 312 -17.75 16.54 -7.21
C LEU A 312 -19.00 16.63 -6.33
N LYS A 313 -19.00 17.52 -5.33
CA LYS A 313 -20.16 17.75 -4.47
C LYS A 313 -21.38 18.20 -5.29
N ALA A 314 -21.18 19.12 -6.23
CA ALA A 314 -22.23 19.58 -7.14
C ALA A 314 -22.76 18.46 -8.03
N LEU A 315 -21.88 17.64 -8.63
CA LEU A 315 -22.27 16.48 -9.44
C LEU A 315 -23.09 15.45 -8.67
N LEU A 316 -22.68 15.13 -7.44
CA LEU A 316 -23.42 14.22 -6.57
C LEU A 316 -24.80 14.79 -6.25
N LEU A 317 -24.89 16.08 -5.95
CA LEU A 317 -26.16 16.74 -5.69
C LEU A 317 -27.08 16.68 -6.90
N GLU A 318 -26.60 17.03 -8.09
CA GLU A 318 -27.37 16.97 -9.33
C GLU A 318 -27.90 15.55 -9.61
N SER A 319 -27.05 14.54 -9.38
CA SER A 319 -27.42 13.13 -9.59
C SER A 319 -28.49 12.69 -8.59
N VAL A 320 -28.41 13.13 -7.33
CA VAL A 320 -29.46 12.90 -6.33
C VAL A 320 -30.74 13.62 -6.71
N LEU A 321 -30.67 14.88 -7.16
CA LEU A 321 -31.85 15.66 -7.59
C LEU A 321 -32.55 15.04 -8.81
N ARG A 322 -31.82 14.38 -9.71
CA ARG A 322 -32.42 13.62 -10.84
C ARG A 322 -33.27 12.43 -10.39
N LEU A 323 -33.07 11.93 -9.17
CA LEU A 323 -33.94 10.89 -8.60
C LEU A 323 -35.27 11.44 -8.07
N LYS A 324 -35.42 12.76 -7.96
CA LYS A 324 -36.67 13.39 -7.51
C LYS A 324 -37.77 13.13 -8.56
N PRO A 325 -38.92 12.55 -8.19
CA PRO A 325 -40.06 12.44 -9.10
C PRO A 325 -40.52 13.81 -9.59
N LYS A 326 -41.03 13.87 -10.83
CA LYS A 326 -41.45 15.13 -11.48
C LYS A 326 -42.73 15.72 -10.87
N ASP A 327 -43.55 14.88 -10.24
CA ASP A 327 -44.85 15.26 -9.70
C ASP A 327 -44.75 15.53 -8.19
N GLY A 328 -44.56 16.81 -7.84
CA GLY A 328 -44.80 17.34 -6.48
C GLY A 328 -43.59 17.92 -5.74
N ASP A 329 -43.89 18.72 -4.71
CA ASP A 329 -42.89 19.36 -3.86
C ASP A 329 -42.23 18.36 -2.87
N PHE A 330 -43.03 17.45 -2.29
CA PHE A 330 -42.61 16.35 -1.42
C PHE A 330 -43.58 15.16 -1.49
N GLY A 331 -43.06 13.93 -1.48
CA GLY A 331 -43.86 12.69 -1.44
C GLY A 331 -43.20 11.58 -0.61
N THR A 332 -44.02 10.63 -0.15
CA THR A 332 -43.59 9.45 0.63
C THR A 332 -43.91 8.13 -0.07
N SER A 333 -44.29 8.19 -1.35
CA SER A 333 -44.55 6.98 -2.15
C SER A 333 -43.26 6.24 -2.46
N ASP A 334 -43.40 5.03 -3.00
CA ASP A 334 -42.29 4.16 -3.35
C ASP A 334 -41.31 4.80 -4.35
N GLU A 335 -41.78 5.69 -5.22
CA GLU A 335 -40.97 6.41 -6.20
C GLU A 335 -40.02 7.42 -5.55
N TRP A 336 -40.40 7.97 -4.39
CA TRP A 336 -39.61 8.97 -3.66
C TRP A 336 -38.52 8.36 -2.79
N ARG A 337 -38.56 7.04 -2.54
CA ARG A 337 -37.75 6.40 -1.49
C ARG A 337 -36.25 6.62 -1.64
N HIS A 338 -35.71 6.54 -2.86
CA HIS A 338 -34.27 6.69 -3.10
C HIS A 338 -33.83 8.15 -3.01
N TYR A 339 -34.63 9.07 -3.58
CA TYR A 339 -34.41 10.51 -3.42
C TYR A 339 -34.42 10.90 -1.95
N ASN A 340 -35.49 10.57 -1.21
CA ASN A 340 -35.63 10.93 0.19
C ASN A 340 -34.49 10.34 1.04
N ALA A 341 -34.16 9.05 0.84
CA ALA A 341 -33.12 8.35 1.61
C ALA A 341 -31.72 8.95 1.42
N LEU A 342 -31.41 9.54 0.26
CA LEU A 342 -30.13 10.17 -0.02
C LEU A 342 -30.12 11.66 0.30
N TYR A 343 -31.11 12.41 -0.22
CA TYR A 343 -31.18 13.86 -0.08
C TYR A 343 -31.29 14.27 1.39
N PHE A 344 -32.32 13.80 2.10
CA PHE A 344 -32.51 14.24 3.48
C PHE A 344 -31.41 13.73 4.42
N TYR A 345 -30.86 12.54 4.16
CA TYR A 345 -29.84 11.95 5.03
C TYR A 345 -28.44 12.53 4.82
N TYR A 346 -27.99 12.63 3.56
CA TYR A 346 -26.63 13.08 3.22
C TYR A 346 -26.54 14.56 2.86
N VAL A 347 -27.52 15.09 2.12
CA VAL A 347 -27.50 16.49 1.64
C VAL A 347 -28.02 17.45 2.69
N ALA A 348 -29.23 17.19 3.22
CA ALA A 348 -29.81 17.99 4.31
C ALA A 348 -29.24 17.62 5.69
N GLY A 349 -28.52 16.49 5.80
CA GLY A 349 -27.80 16.10 7.01
C GLY A 349 -28.68 15.56 8.14
N ILE A 350 -29.91 15.16 7.86
CA ILE A 350 -30.85 14.62 8.86
C ILE A 350 -30.43 13.19 9.25
N ARG A 351 -30.32 12.91 10.55
CA ARG A 351 -30.01 11.57 11.06
C ARG A 351 -31.21 11.01 11.83
N PRO A 352 -32.17 10.32 11.19
CA PRO A 352 -33.48 10.02 11.78
C PRO A 352 -33.42 9.26 13.11
N TYR A 353 -32.46 8.35 13.25
CA TYR A 353 -32.28 7.51 14.45
C TYR A 353 -31.15 8.00 15.38
N SER A 354 -30.61 9.20 15.15
CA SER A 354 -29.60 9.77 16.05
C SER A 354 -30.25 10.74 17.04
N ALA A 355 -29.91 10.60 18.32
CA ALA A 355 -30.29 11.55 19.37
C ALA A 355 -29.69 12.96 19.14
N ARG A 356 -28.72 13.11 18.24
CA ARG A 356 -28.04 14.38 17.93
C ARG A 356 -28.76 15.23 16.89
N THR A 357 -29.85 14.74 16.30
CA THR A 357 -30.61 15.50 15.28
C THR A 357 -31.38 16.63 15.94
N LYS A 358 -30.92 17.87 15.73
CA LYS A 358 -31.64 19.08 16.16
C LYS A 358 -32.93 19.21 15.35
N ARG A 359 -34.08 19.05 16.00
CA ARG A 359 -35.40 19.04 15.34
C ARG A 359 -36.00 20.43 15.17
N GLU A 360 -35.45 21.42 15.87
CA GLU A 360 -35.99 22.77 15.99
C GLU A 360 -35.69 23.63 14.75
N ASP A 361 -34.54 23.42 14.11
CA ASP A 361 -34.04 24.23 12.98
C ASP A 361 -34.37 23.66 11.58
N LEU A 362 -35.29 22.69 11.49
CA LEU A 362 -35.61 22.01 10.22
C LEU A 362 -36.65 22.79 9.40
N ASP A 363 -36.44 22.85 8.08
CA ASP A 363 -37.43 23.36 7.12
C ASP A 363 -38.70 22.47 7.08
N PRO A 364 -39.82 22.97 6.54
CA PRO A 364 -41.10 22.25 6.55
C PRO A 364 -41.05 20.85 5.91
N ASP A 365 -40.27 20.66 4.85
CA ASP A 365 -40.19 19.38 4.15
C ASP A 365 -39.24 18.41 4.85
N SER A 366 -38.14 18.92 5.41
CA SER A 366 -37.26 18.17 6.31
C SER A 366 -38.00 17.64 7.55
N LYS A 367 -38.95 18.42 8.10
CA LYS A 367 -39.82 17.97 9.20
C LYS A 367 -40.74 16.83 8.77
N LYS A 368 -41.39 16.94 7.61
CA LYS A 368 -42.23 15.87 7.04
C LYS A 368 -41.42 14.60 6.77
N ALA A 369 -40.23 14.75 6.18
CA ALA A 369 -39.32 13.63 5.89
C ALA A 369 -38.87 12.93 7.18
N LEU A 370 -38.47 13.68 8.20
CA LEU A 370 -38.08 13.11 9.49
C LEU A 370 -39.25 12.36 10.15
N ALA A 371 -40.45 12.92 10.14
CA ALA A 371 -41.64 12.26 10.68
C ALA A 371 -41.94 10.95 9.95
N TRP A 372 -41.82 10.94 8.61
CA TRP A 372 -41.98 9.74 7.80
C TRP A 372 -40.91 8.68 8.10
N PHE A 373 -39.62 9.06 8.19
CA PHE A 373 -38.56 8.12 8.51
C PHE A 373 -38.75 7.45 9.87
N VAL A 374 -39.11 8.21 10.89
CA VAL A 374 -39.31 7.68 12.25
C VAL A 374 -40.59 6.85 12.35
N GLY A 375 -41.65 7.26 11.64
CA GLY A 375 -42.97 6.63 11.76
C GLY A 375 -43.19 5.41 10.87
N GLN A 376 -42.55 5.35 9.69
CA GLN A 376 -42.91 4.38 8.65
C GLN A 376 -41.73 3.61 8.06
N VAL A 377 -40.49 4.05 8.30
CA VAL A 377 -39.30 3.43 7.70
C VAL A 377 -38.47 2.77 8.80
N PRO A 378 -38.23 1.45 8.75
CA PRO A 378 -37.24 0.82 9.63
C PRO A 378 -35.81 1.21 9.25
N GLU A 379 -34.90 1.25 10.22
CA GLU A 379 -33.48 1.61 10.00
C GLU A 379 -32.79 0.73 8.94
N ARG A 380 -33.05 -0.58 8.98
CA ARG A 380 -32.53 -1.53 7.97
C ARG A 380 -33.03 -1.21 6.56
N THR A 381 -34.29 -0.79 6.44
CA THR A 381 -34.91 -0.43 5.16
C THR A 381 -34.29 0.85 4.62
N LEU A 382 -34.08 1.86 5.48
CA LEU A 382 -33.37 3.08 5.11
C LEU A 382 -31.97 2.77 4.55
N HIS A 383 -31.20 1.91 5.24
CA HIS A 383 -29.88 1.49 4.76
C HIS A 383 -29.93 0.77 3.40
N ASN A 384 -30.93 -0.08 3.18
CA ASN A 384 -31.12 -0.73 1.88
C ASN A 384 -31.45 0.27 0.78
N TRP A 385 -32.31 1.25 1.05
CA TRP A 385 -32.65 2.31 0.10
C TRP A 385 -31.47 3.24 -0.19
N GLN A 386 -30.62 3.52 0.80
CA GLN A 386 -29.36 4.26 0.62
C GLN A 386 -28.40 3.51 -0.30
N ASN A 387 -28.21 2.20 -0.07
CA ASN A 387 -27.36 1.37 -0.92
C ASN A 387 -27.89 1.28 -2.36
N ALA A 388 -29.20 1.09 -2.53
CA ALA A 388 -29.83 1.05 -3.84
C ALA A 388 -29.79 2.43 -4.54
N GLY A 389 -30.04 3.51 -3.81
CA GLY A 389 -29.95 4.88 -4.35
C GLY A 389 -28.53 5.21 -4.78
N ALA A 390 -27.52 4.82 -4.00
CA ALA A 390 -26.11 5.05 -4.35
C ALA A 390 -25.71 4.33 -5.64
N LYS A 391 -26.29 3.15 -5.92
CA LYS A 391 -26.13 2.45 -7.22
C LYS A 391 -26.72 3.26 -8.38
N LEU A 392 -27.91 3.84 -8.20
CA LEU A 392 -28.53 4.69 -9.23
C LEU A 392 -27.70 5.95 -9.51
N VAL A 393 -27.18 6.59 -8.46
CA VAL A 393 -26.26 7.73 -8.60
C VAL A 393 -24.98 7.32 -9.32
N ALA A 394 -24.42 6.15 -8.98
CA ALA A 394 -23.23 5.63 -9.64
C ALA A 394 -23.45 5.39 -11.13
N ALA A 395 -24.57 4.76 -11.51
CA ALA A 395 -24.95 4.52 -12.89
C ALA A 395 -25.16 5.83 -13.67
N ASP A 396 -25.78 6.85 -13.05
CA ASP A 396 -25.96 8.17 -13.66
C ASP A 396 -24.63 8.90 -13.91
N LEU A 397 -23.68 8.80 -12.96
CA LEU A 397 -22.34 9.35 -13.14
C LEU A 397 -21.54 8.60 -14.22
N LEU A 398 -21.67 7.28 -14.32
CA LEU A 398 -21.07 6.47 -15.39
C LEU A 398 -21.67 6.83 -16.76
N ALA A 399 -22.98 7.00 -16.85
CA ALA A 399 -23.63 7.40 -18.10
C ALA A 399 -23.23 8.82 -18.56
N GLN A 400 -22.75 9.67 -17.66
CA GLN A 400 -22.15 10.98 -17.98
C GLN A 400 -20.66 10.87 -18.33
N PHE A 401 -19.99 9.84 -17.82
CA PHE A 401 -18.62 9.49 -18.19
C PHE A 401 -18.54 8.95 -19.63
N GLU A 402 -19.44 8.05 -20.04
CA GLU A 402 -19.42 7.40 -21.36
C GLU A 402 -19.97 8.24 -22.51
N ARG A 403 -20.78 9.27 -22.23
CA ARG A 403 -21.46 10.08 -23.25
C ARG A 403 -20.59 11.16 -23.92
N ARG A 404 -19.27 11.15 -23.70
CA ARG A 404 -18.29 12.08 -24.29
C ARG A 404 -16.97 11.40 -24.50
#